data_AF-A0ABC8UGB7-F1
#
_entry.id   AF-A0ABC8UGB7-F1
#
_cell.length_a   1.000
_cell.length_b   1.000
_cell.length_c   1.000
_cell.angle_alpha   90.00
_cell.angle_beta   90.00
_cell.angle_gamma   90.00
#
_symmetry.space_group_name_H-M   'P 1'
#
loop_
_entity.id
_entity.type
_entity.pdbx_description
1 polymer ?
#
loop_
_entity_poly.entity_id
_entity_poly.type
_entity_poly.pdbx_seq_one_letter_code
_entity_poly.pdbx_strand_id
1 'polypeptide(L)'
;MCMHKRLEREIGKEGSKFILEELQIEHVYDYMFHLLNEYAKLLKYKPTVPPGAVEICSDTMACKAKGLDRDFMTQSMVKNPSNKRACTMPPPYNDSDLRDFLERKANLTEKVKMWEATRNFSGFQF
;
A
#
# COMPACT_ATOMS: atom_id res chain seq x y z
N MET A 1 20.47 -9.07 -31.31
CA MET A 1 20.11 -7.87 -30.53
C MET A 1 18.62 -7.93 -30.19
N CYS A 2 18.22 -8.45 -29.01
CA CYS A 2 16.82 -8.46 -28.52
C CYS A 2 16.67 -8.72 -27.00
N MET A 3 17.76 -8.79 -26.23
CA MET A 3 17.69 -9.16 -24.80
C MET A 3 16.94 -8.16 -23.92
N HIS A 4 16.90 -6.87 -24.30
CA HIS A 4 16.28 -5.81 -23.48
C HIS A 4 14.75 -5.95 -23.40
N LYS A 5 14.08 -6.28 -24.50
CA LYS A 5 12.61 -6.46 -24.54
C LYS A 5 12.13 -7.61 -23.66
N ARG A 6 12.95 -8.66 -23.49
CA ARG A 6 12.60 -9.81 -22.65
C ARG A 6 12.65 -9.44 -21.16
N LEU A 7 13.71 -8.75 -20.74
CA LEU A 7 13.86 -8.28 -19.37
C LEU A 7 12.78 -7.27 -18.99
N GLU A 8 12.48 -6.30 -19.86
CA GLU A 8 11.39 -5.34 -19.65
C GLU A 8 10.03 -6.03 -19.50
N ARG A 9 9.75 -7.03 -20.34
CA ARG A 9 8.51 -7.81 -20.28
C ARG A 9 8.42 -8.67 -19.01
N GLU A 10 9.53 -9.26 -18.58
CA GLU A 10 9.59 -10.02 -17.33
C GLU A 10 9.38 -9.12 -16.11
N ILE A 11 10.00 -7.94 -16.08
CA ILE A 11 9.79 -6.93 -15.02
C ILE A 11 8.32 -6.48 -14.99
N GLY A 12 7.75 -6.15 -16.15
CA GLY A 12 6.34 -5.74 -16.23
C GLY A 12 5.39 -6.85 -15.77
N LYS A 13 5.67 -8.10 -16.14
CA LYS A 13 4.87 -9.26 -15.73
C LYS A 13 4.93 -9.48 -14.22
N GLU A 14 6.11 -9.48 -13.62
CA GLU A 14 6.26 -9.65 -12.17
C GLU A 14 5.71 -8.46 -11.39
N GLY A 15 5.85 -7.24 -11.90
CA GLY A 15 5.24 -6.05 -11.32
C GLY A 15 3.71 -6.14 -11.31
N SER A 16 3.09 -6.48 -12.44
CA SER A 16 1.64 -6.69 -12.51
C SER A 16 1.17 -7.83 -11.59
N LYS A 17 1.94 -8.92 -11.51
CA LYS A 17 1.64 -10.03 -10.61
C LYS A 17 1.64 -9.60 -9.15
N PHE A 18 2.63 -8.82 -8.72
CA PHE A 18 2.70 -8.26 -7.38
C PHE A 18 1.48 -7.37 -7.06
N ILE A 19 1.07 -6.50 -7.98
CA ILE A 19 -0.13 -5.67 -7.76
C ILE A 19 -1.38 -6.55 -7.55
N LEU A 20 -1.53 -7.60 -8.35
CA LEU A 20 -2.72 -8.47 -8.33
C LEU A 20 -2.76 -9.44 -7.15
N GLU A 21 -1.61 -9.88 -6.66
CA GLU A 21 -1.51 -10.91 -5.61
C GLU A 21 -1.21 -10.30 -4.23
N GLU A 22 -0.30 -9.33 -4.15
CA GLU A 22 0.19 -8.79 -2.88
C GLU A 22 -0.51 -7.48 -2.48
N LEU A 23 -0.94 -6.66 -3.45
CA LEU A 23 -1.66 -5.39 -3.22
C LEU A 23 -3.17 -5.49 -3.48
N GLN A 24 -3.76 -6.64 -3.15
CA GLN A 24 -5.20 -6.78 -3.14
C GLN A 24 -5.83 -5.81 -2.13
N ILE A 25 -7.02 -5.29 -2.45
CA ILE A 25 -7.71 -4.33 -1.56
C ILE A 25 -7.99 -4.93 -0.17
N GLU A 26 -8.17 -6.25 -0.09
CA GLU A 26 -8.28 -7.01 1.15
C GLU A 26 -7.03 -6.83 2.03
N HIS A 27 -5.84 -6.95 1.46
CA HIS A 27 -4.58 -6.73 2.19
C HIS A 27 -4.40 -5.27 2.61
N VAL A 28 -4.87 -4.31 1.80
CA VAL A 28 -4.84 -2.89 2.16
C VAL A 28 -5.72 -2.63 3.39
N TYR A 29 -6.93 -3.18 3.42
CA TYR A 29 -7.82 -3.05 4.58
C TYR A 29 -7.26 -3.75 5.83
N ASP A 30 -6.72 -4.96 5.69
CA ASP A 30 -6.07 -5.67 6.80
C ASP A 30 -4.88 -4.88 7.35
N TYR A 31 -4.05 -4.30 6.47
CA TYR A 31 -2.93 -3.45 6.86
C TYR A 31 -3.40 -2.19 7.61
N MET A 32 -4.39 -1.48 7.09
CA MET A 32 -4.94 -0.28 7.74
C MET A 32 -5.52 -0.60 9.12
N PHE A 33 -6.27 -1.69 9.24
CA PHE A 33 -6.83 -2.14 10.51
C PHE A 33 -5.72 -2.49 11.51
N HIS A 34 -4.71 -3.26 11.09
CA HIS A 34 -3.56 -3.58 11.92
C HIS A 34 -2.83 -2.32 12.41
N LEU A 35 -2.54 -1.38 11.51
CA LEU A 35 -1.83 -0.14 11.83
C LEU A 35 -2.59 0.69 12.87
N LEU A 36 -3.90 0.88 12.68
CA LEU A 36 -4.72 1.66 13.61
C LEU A 36 -4.81 0.98 14.99
N ASN A 37 -4.89 -0.35 15.03
CA ASN A 37 -4.92 -1.10 16.28
C ASN A 37 -3.60 -1.01 17.06
N GLU A 38 -2.46 -1.21 16.38
CA GLU A 38 -1.15 -1.11 17.05
C GLU A 38 -0.87 0.34 17.48
N TYR A 39 -1.22 1.33 16.66
CA TYR A 39 -1.07 2.74 17.01
C TYR A 39 -1.94 3.13 18.21
N ALA A 40 -3.17 2.61 18.29
CA ALA A 40 -4.07 2.89 19.41
C ALA A 40 -3.48 2.46 20.76
N LYS A 41 -2.63 1.42 20.79
CA LYS A 41 -1.94 0.97 22.02
C LYS A 41 -0.89 1.97 22.51
N LEU A 42 -0.39 2.84 21.65
CA LEU A 42 0.61 3.86 21.99
C LEU A 42 -0.01 5.12 22.62
N LEU A 43 -1.35 5.25 22.57
CA LEU A 43 -2.05 6.42 23.09
C LEU A 43 -1.93 6.47 24.63
N LYS A 44 -1.34 7.56 25.13
CA LYS A 44 -1.16 7.82 26.57
C LYS A 44 -2.34 8.57 27.20
N TYR A 45 -3.43 8.77 26.46
CA TYR A 45 -4.62 9.48 26.89
C TYR A 45 -5.87 8.76 26.39
N LYS A 46 -7.02 9.06 27.02
CA LYS A 46 -8.31 8.55 26.57
C LYS A 46 -8.86 9.45 25.46
N PRO A 47 -9.04 8.97 24.22
CA PRO A 47 -9.65 9.75 23.15
C PRO A 47 -11.05 10.22 23.56
N THR A 48 -11.37 11.48 23.26
CA THR A 48 -12.70 12.06 23.43
C THR A 48 -13.12 12.73 22.13
N VAL A 49 -14.41 12.74 21.85
CA VAL A 49 -14.95 13.34 20.62
C VAL A 49 -14.88 14.87 20.76
N PRO A 50 -14.16 15.59 19.88
CA PRO A 50 -14.04 17.03 20.00
C PRO A 50 -15.37 17.73 19.62
N PRO A 51 -15.65 18.93 20.17
CA PRO A 51 -16.78 19.73 19.74
C PRO A 51 -16.72 20.02 18.23
N GLY A 52 -17.84 19.86 17.54
CA GLY A 52 -17.91 20.06 16.09
C GLY A 52 -17.44 18.89 15.23
N ALA A 53 -17.09 17.74 15.84
CA ALA A 53 -16.87 16.50 15.10
C ALA A 53 -18.16 16.10 14.36
N VAL A 54 -18.01 15.76 13.07
CA VAL A 54 -19.10 15.25 12.24
C VAL A 54 -18.97 13.73 12.18
N GLU A 55 -20.02 13.03 12.58
CA GLU A 55 -20.09 11.58 12.45
C GLU A 55 -20.13 11.18 10.98
N ILE A 56 -19.29 10.22 10.61
CA ILE A 56 -19.29 9.60 9.29
C ILE A 56 -19.65 8.13 9.48
N CYS A 57 -20.74 7.71 8.85
CA CYS A 57 -21.19 6.32 8.80
C CYS A 57 -20.79 5.72 7.43
N SER A 58 -20.72 4.39 7.33
CA SER A 58 -20.45 3.70 6.06
C SER A 58 -21.37 4.19 4.94
N ASP A 59 -22.64 4.40 5.26
CA ASP A 59 -23.66 4.80 4.30
C ASP A 59 -23.49 6.24 3.84
N THR A 60 -22.98 7.12 4.72
CA THR A 60 -22.77 8.54 4.41
C THR A 60 -21.40 8.83 3.81
N MET A 61 -20.46 7.89 3.90
CA MET A 61 -19.11 8.02 3.33
C MET A 61 -19.15 8.16 1.80
N ALA A 62 -19.96 7.34 1.13
CA ALA A 62 -20.13 7.37 -0.32
C ALA A 62 -21.05 8.51 -0.80
N CYS A 63 -21.84 9.14 0.09
CA CYS A 63 -22.83 10.16 -0.30
C CYS A 63 -22.21 11.40 -0.95
N LYS A 64 -20.96 11.73 -0.62
CA LYS A 64 -20.25 12.88 -1.21
C LYS A 64 -19.54 12.55 -2.53
N ALA A 65 -19.32 11.26 -2.82
CA ALA A 65 -18.66 10.80 -4.03
C ALA A 65 -19.59 10.88 -5.25
N LYS A 66 -19.02 11.14 -6.43
CA LYS A 66 -19.75 11.24 -7.71
C LYS A 66 -19.05 10.43 -8.79
N GLY A 67 -19.80 10.00 -9.80
CA GLY A 67 -19.26 9.24 -10.93
C GLY A 67 -18.62 7.93 -10.47
N LEU A 68 -17.49 7.57 -11.09
CA LEU A 68 -16.77 6.31 -10.86
C LEU A 68 -16.36 6.10 -9.41
N ASP A 69 -16.00 7.17 -8.69
CA ASP A 69 -15.61 7.07 -7.27
C ASP A 69 -16.74 6.51 -6.41
N ARG A 70 -17.98 6.94 -6.68
CA ARG A 70 -19.16 6.42 -5.97
C ARG A 70 -19.39 4.96 -6.30
N ASP A 71 -19.23 4.58 -7.56
CA ASP A 71 -19.44 3.21 -8.01
C ASP A 71 -18.41 2.28 -7.36
N PHE A 72 -17.12 2.67 -7.35
CA PHE A 72 -16.06 1.91 -6.69
C PHE A 72 -16.27 1.82 -5.17
N MET A 73 -16.57 2.93 -4.49
CA MET A 73 -16.85 2.93 -3.05
C MET A 73 -18.04 2.04 -2.67
N THR A 74 -19.09 2.05 -3.50
CA THR A 74 -20.29 1.23 -3.26
C THR A 74 -19.99 -0.25 -3.50
N GLN A 75 -19.22 -0.58 -4.55
CA GLN A 75 -18.82 -1.95 -4.84
C GLN A 75 -17.86 -2.52 -3.79
N SER A 76 -17.03 -1.68 -3.17
CA SER A 76 -16.10 -2.07 -2.11
C SER A 76 -16.74 -2.16 -0.73
N MET A 77 -18.04 -1.87 -0.57
CA MET A 77 -18.70 -1.98 0.73
C MET A 77 -18.68 -3.42 1.24
N VAL A 78 -18.12 -3.61 2.44
CA VAL A 78 -18.10 -4.89 3.15
C VAL A 78 -19.52 -5.22 3.61
N LYS A 79 -20.15 -6.21 2.98
CA LYS A 79 -21.53 -6.63 3.30
C LYS A 79 -21.63 -7.57 4.49
N ASN A 80 -20.56 -8.32 4.75
CA ASN A 80 -20.48 -9.28 5.84
C ASN A 80 -19.05 -9.31 6.39
N PRO A 81 -18.88 -9.55 7.70
CA PRO A 81 -17.55 -9.79 8.26
C PRO A 81 -16.90 -10.99 7.57
N SER A 82 -15.57 -10.92 7.41
CA SER A 82 -14.82 -12.03 6.84
C SER A 82 -14.89 -13.25 7.76
N ASN A 83 -15.14 -14.42 7.18
CA ASN A 83 -15.04 -15.71 7.90
C ASN A 83 -13.58 -16.17 8.06
N LYS A 84 -12.63 -15.48 7.42
CA LYS A 84 -11.19 -15.74 7.57
C LYS A 84 -10.66 -14.95 8.76
N ARG A 85 -9.70 -15.53 9.48
CA ARG A 85 -8.96 -14.79 10.51
C ARG A 85 -8.12 -13.72 9.82
N ALA A 86 -7.96 -12.57 10.48
CA ALA A 86 -7.04 -11.52 10.02
C ALA A 86 -5.65 -12.13 9.79
N CYS A 87 -4.99 -11.73 8.70
CA CYS A 87 -3.62 -12.14 8.47
C CYS A 87 -2.73 -11.62 9.61
N THR A 88 -1.75 -12.43 10.03
CA THR A 88 -0.76 -11.97 11.00
C THR A 88 0.34 -11.28 10.22
N MET A 89 0.50 -9.98 10.46
CA MET A 89 1.62 -9.24 9.87
C MET A 89 2.92 -9.89 10.34
N PRO A 90 3.91 -10.07 9.45
CA PRO A 90 5.21 -10.55 9.89
C PRO A 90 5.75 -9.67 11.02
N PRO A 91 6.51 -10.25 11.96
CA PRO A 91 7.05 -9.49 13.07
C PRO A 91 7.85 -8.28 12.57
N PRO A 92 7.87 -7.18 13.34
CA PRO A 92 8.66 -6.03 12.97
C PRO A 92 10.13 -6.45 12.80
N TYR A 93 10.81 -5.80 11.86
CA TYR A 93 12.25 -5.95 11.72
C TYR A 93 12.92 -5.65 13.07
N ASN A 94 13.87 -6.49 13.47
CA ASN A 94 14.78 -6.11 14.53
C ASN A 94 15.70 -4.98 14.02
N ASP A 95 16.36 -4.27 14.94
CA ASP A 95 17.15 -3.09 14.58
C ASP A 95 18.27 -3.38 13.57
N SER A 96 18.83 -4.59 13.60
CA SER A 96 19.88 -5.01 12.65
C SER A 96 19.31 -5.24 11.26
N ASP A 97 18.26 -6.06 11.17
CA ASP A 97 17.61 -6.39 9.90
C ASP A 97 17.02 -5.14 9.23
N LEU A 98 16.49 -4.21 10.03
CA LEU A 98 15.99 -2.94 9.54
C LEU A 98 17.10 -2.08 8.95
N ARG A 99 18.26 -2.01 9.63
CA ARG A 99 19.44 -1.27 9.13
C ARG A 99 19.95 -1.87 7.83
N ASP A 100 20.12 -3.19 7.79
CA ASP A 100 20.60 -3.91 6.61
C ASP A 100 19.66 -3.71 5.42
N PHE A 101 18.35 -3.76 5.66
CA PHE A 101 17.34 -3.48 4.64
C PHE A 101 17.44 -2.04 4.11
N LEU A 102 17.54 -1.05 5.02
CA LEU A 102 17.64 0.36 4.65
C LEU A 102 18.91 0.66 3.85
N GLU A 103 20.05 0.07 4.25
CA GLU A 103 21.32 0.22 3.55
C GLU A 103 21.26 -0.42 2.15
N ARG A 104 20.74 -1.64 2.05
CA ARG A 104 20.55 -2.32 0.78
C ARG A 104 19.63 -1.53 -0.16
N LYS A 105 18.53 -0.99 0.39
CA LYS A 105 17.61 -0.12 -0.35
C LYS A 105 18.34 1.13 -0.86
N ALA A 106 19.12 1.80 -0.02
CA ALA A 106 19.88 2.99 -0.41
C ALA A 106 20.88 2.69 -1.54
N ASN A 107 21.65 1.61 -1.39
CA ASN A 107 22.63 1.17 -2.39
C ASN A 107 21.99 0.84 -3.73
N LEU A 108 20.85 0.13 -3.73
CA LEU A 108 20.11 -0.17 -4.95
C LEU A 108 19.51 1.08 -5.60
N THR A 109 18.98 1.99 -4.78
CA THR A 109 18.41 3.26 -5.26
C THR A 109 19.48 4.11 -5.96
N GLU A 110 20.67 4.19 -5.38
CA GLU A 110 21.78 4.92 -5.99
C GLU A 110 22.23 4.28 -7.31
N LYS A 111 22.28 2.95 -7.36
CA LYS A 111 22.60 2.21 -8.59
C LYS A 111 21.59 2.50 -9.72
N VAL A 112 20.30 2.56 -9.39
CA VAL A 112 19.24 2.91 -10.35
C VAL A 112 19.42 4.35 -10.84
N LYS A 113 19.64 5.32 -9.95
CA LYS A 113 19.92 6.71 -10.33
C LYS A 113 21.12 6.85 -11.26
N MET A 114 22.21 6.13 -10.99
CA MET A 114 23.38 6.11 -11.86
C MET A 114 23.05 5.54 -13.25
N TRP A 115 22.25 4.48 -13.32
CA TRP A 115 21.80 3.91 -14.59
C TRP A 115 20.90 4.87 -15.37
N GLU A 116 20.01 5.58 -14.68
CA GLU A 116 19.17 6.64 -15.25
C GLU A 116 20.01 7.81 -15.75
N ALA A 117 21.05 8.23 -15.04
CA ALA A 117 21.93 9.32 -15.46
C ALA A 117 22.85 8.95 -16.65
N THR A 118 23.28 7.68 -16.74
CA THR A 118 24.15 7.19 -17.82
C THR A 118 23.39 7.01 -19.13
N ARG A 119 22.07 6.84 -19.05
CA ARG A 119 21.18 6.72 -20.20
C ARG A 119 20.40 8.03 -20.34
N ASN A 120 20.75 8.89 -21.30
CA ASN A 120 19.88 9.97 -21.78
C ASN A 120 18.58 9.38 -22.38
N PHE A 121 17.71 8.83 -21.54
CA PHE A 121 16.44 8.22 -21.89
C PHE A 121 15.32 9.20 -21.55
N SER A 122 15.01 10.05 -22.53
CA SER A 122 13.69 10.64 -22.67
C SER A 122 12.69 9.49 -22.87
N GLY A 123 12.10 8.96 -21.79
CA GLY A 123 11.01 7.98 -21.94
C GLY A 123 10.85 6.97 -20.81
N PHE A 124 10.64 7.43 -19.58
CA PHE A 124 9.69 6.77 -18.67
C PHE A 124 8.80 7.88 -18.11
N GLN A 125 7.83 8.28 -18.91
CA GLN A 125 6.67 8.99 -18.42
C GLN A 125 5.59 7.93 -18.20
N PHE A 126 5.11 7.85 -16.96
CA PHE A 126 3.95 7.04 -16.60
C PHE A 126 2.73 7.43 -17.43
#